data_AF-X6LSG8-F1
#
_entry.id   AF-X6LSG8-F1
#
_cell.length_a   1.000
_cell.length_b   1.000
_cell.length_c   1.000
_cell.angle_alpha   90.00
_cell.angle_beta   90.00
_cell.angle_gamma   90.00
#
_symmetry.space_group_name_H-M   'P 1'
#
loop_
_entity.id
_entity.type
_entity.pdbx_description
1 polymer ?
#
loop_
_entity_poly.entity_id
_entity_poly.type
_entity_poly.pdbx_seq_one_letter_code
_entity_poly.pdbx_strand_id
1 'polypeptide(L)'
;QIYTCVLCYLKYIRKGSIAHIGDNGRDVEISDGTVFKDVSYIIRCGGTVNDIPYLPREIVYRILNAPLSERRFLLFLLTFLPKCYMKSLAFVGIQGIGESFPSQCELQSRLIAFYWANVNDVMNKLDKMTYEEQVHWIDKVLVEMDFFRGFNEIAFTSKIILDEIARIIGVTPDFANFEPIKDDVVRQFLIKSKPLYPEKFRLVGPNAQPNLLDSLQQKVLGVHLRKGSST
;
A
#
# COMPACT_ATOMS: atom_id res chain seq x y z
N GLN A 1 -27.19 -10.16 23.49
CA GLN A 1 -25.97 -10.94 23.81
C GLN A 1 -25.33 -11.34 22.49
N ILE A 2 -24.13 -10.81 22.19
CA ILE A 2 -23.36 -11.25 21.03
C ILE A 2 -22.60 -12.50 21.49
N TYR A 3 -22.99 -13.67 20.98
CA TYR A 3 -22.26 -14.90 21.22
C TYR A 3 -20.99 -14.87 20.36
N THR A 4 -19.86 -14.51 20.96
CA THR A 4 -18.54 -14.80 20.40
C THR A 4 -18.32 -16.31 20.42
N CYS A 5 -18.34 -16.93 19.25
CA CYS A 5 -18.03 -18.35 19.10
C CYS A 5 -16.54 -18.59 19.39
N VAL A 6 -16.25 -19.11 20.58
CA VAL A 6 -14.89 -19.49 21.06
C VAL A 6 -14.30 -20.66 20.25
N LEU A 7 -15.09 -21.30 19.37
CA LEU A 7 -14.66 -22.44 18.53
C LEU A 7 -14.12 -22.04 17.14
N CYS A 8 -14.06 -20.77 16.78
CA CYS A 8 -13.47 -20.34 15.50
C CYS A 8 -11.92 -20.38 15.48
N TYR A 9 -11.28 -20.98 16.49
CA TYR A 9 -9.89 -21.47 16.45
C TYR A 9 -9.77 -22.79 15.66
N LEU A 10 -10.62 -22.99 14.64
CA LEU A 10 -10.51 -24.14 13.75
C LEU A 10 -9.13 -24.08 13.08
N LYS A 11 -8.34 -25.14 13.28
CA LYS A 11 -7.09 -25.41 12.59
C LYS A 11 -7.25 -25.04 11.11
N TYR A 12 -6.67 -23.92 10.70
CA TYR A 12 -6.45 -23.66 9.28
C TYR A 12 -5.45 -24.72 8.80
N ILE A 13 -5.97 -25.85 8.34
CA ILE A 13 -5.15 -26.85 7.68
C ILE A 13 -4.96 -26.33 6.27
N ARG A 14 -3.78 -25.78 6.00
CA ARG A 14 -3.39 -25.44 4.63
C ARG A 14 -3.28 -26.74 3.85
N LYS A 15 -4.31 -27.01 3.08
CA LYS A 15 -4.40 -28.15 2.18
C LYS A 15 -4.03 -27.74 0.76
N GLY A 16 -3.61 -28.70 -0.05
CA GLY A 16 -3.26 -28.49 -1.46
C GLY A 16 -4.40 -27.86 -2.28
N SER A 17 -4.12 -27.50 -3.52
CA SER A 17 -5.12 -26.95 -4.45
C SER A 17 -6.15 -28.02 -4.81
N ILE A 18 -7.40 -27.64 -5.14
CA ILE A 18 -8.38 -28.59 -5.69
C ILE A 18 -7.84 -29.16 -7.00
N ALA A 19 -7.70 -30.48 -7.08
CA ALA A 19 -7.21 -31.22 -8.25
C ALA A 19 -8.38 -31.72 -9.11
N HIS A 20 -9.41 -32.27 -8.47
CA HIS A 20 -10.56 -32.83 -9.17
C HIS A 20 -11.82 -32.73 -8.29
N ILE A 21 -12.98 -32.56 -8.94
CA ILE A 21 -14.29 -32.71 -8.31
C ILE A 21 -14.87 -33.96 -8.94
N GLY A 22 -15.12 -34.99 -8.13
CA GLY A 22 -15.60 -36.29 -8.58
C GLY A 22 -16.93 -36.20 -9.31
N ASP A 23 -17.25 -37.24 -10.08
CA ASP A 23 -18.44 -37.29 -10.95
C ASP A 23 -19.76 -37.11 -10.19
N ASN A 24 -19.78 -37.39 -8.88
CA ASN A 24 -20.93 -37.16 -8.00
C ASN A 24 -21.15 -35.68 -7.64
N GLY A 25 -20.24 -34.79 -8.03
CA GLY A 25 -20.26 -33.35 -7.73
C GLY A 25 -20.07 -33.00 -6.25
N ARG A 26 -19.75 -33.97 -5.40
CA ARG A 26 -19.68 -33.83 -3.93
C ARG A 26 -18.35 -34.26 -3.34
N ASP A 27 -17.59 -35.11 -4.03
CA ASP A 27 -16.27 -35.51 -3.59
C ASP A 27 -15.22 -34.57 -4.18
N VAL A 28 -14.37 -34.00 -3.33
CA VAL A 28 -13.33 -33.05 -3.73
C VAL A 28 -11.97 -33.63 -3.41
N GLU A 29 -11.19 -33.91 -4.45
CA GLU A 29 -9.79 -34.31 -4.34
C GLU A 29 -8.89 -33.08 -4.38
N ILE A 30 -7.98 -32.97 -3.42
CA ILE A 30 -6.94 -31.94 -3.40
C ILE A 30 -5.60 -32.51 -3.89
N SER A 31 -4.68 -31.64 -4.27
CA SER A 31 -3.43 -31.98 -4.95
C SER A 31 -2.47 -32.87 -4.15
N ASP A 32 -2.70 -33.08 -2.86
CA ASP A 32 -1.94 -34.01 -2.02
C ASP A 32 -2.54 -35.43 -2.02
N GLY A 33 -3.61 -35.68 -2.80
CA GLY A 33 -4.33 -36.94 -2.88
C GLY A 33 -5.41 -37.13 -1.80
N THR A 34 -5.58 -36.19 -0.86
CA THR A 34 -6.68 -36.26 0.11
C THR A 34 -8.02 -36.06 -0.60
N VAL A 35 -9.01 -36.91 -0.27
CA VAL A 35 -10.38 -36.78 -0.77
C VAL A 35 -11.31 -36.37 0.36
N PHE A 36 -12.00 -35.24 0.19
CA PHE A 36 -13.12 -34.82 1.03
C PHE A 36 -14.42 -35.35 0.43
N LYS A 37 -15.14 -36.19 1.17
CA LYS A 37 -16.42 -36.76 0.73
C LYS A 37 -17.59 -35.88 1.15
N ASP A 38 -18.67 -35.93 0.36
CA ASP A 38 -19.96 -35.29 0.69
C ASP A 38 -19.87 -33.78 0.99
N VAL A 39 -19.01 -33.06 0.26
CA VAL A 39 -18.85 -31.61 0.37
C VAL A 39 -20.16 -30.92 -0.04
N SER A 40 -20.77 -30.21 0.92
CA SER A 40 -22.04 -29.50 0.68
C SER A 40 -21.87 -28.14 0.01
N TYR A 41 -20.76 -27.44 0.27
CA TYR A 41 -20.50 -26.10 -0.24
C TYR A 41 -19.01 -25.90 -0.54
N ILE A 42 -18.73 -25.21 -1.65
CA ILE A 42 -17.40 -24.70 -1.98
C ILE A 42 -17.49 -23.18 -2.02
N ILE A 43 -16.75 -22.50 -1.14
CA ILE A 43 -16.68 -21.03 -1.13
C ILE A 43 -15.39 -20.62 -1.82
N ARG A 44 -15.50 -20.05 -3.03
CA ARG A 44 -14.34 -19.56 -3.79
C ARG A 44 -13.95 -18.16 -3.32
N CYS A 45 -12.97 -18.07 -2.41
CA CYS A 45 -12.36 -16.81 -1.98
C CYS A 45 -11.15 -16.42 -2.85
N GLY A 46 -11.30 -16.50 -4.19
CA GLY A 46 -10.20 -16.32 -5.15
C GLY A 46 -9.79 -14.86 -5.43
N GLY A 47 -10.36 -13.90 -4.70
CA GLY A 47 -10.21 -12.47 -4.98
C GLY A 47 -11.12 -11.97 -6.10
N THR A 48 -11.01 -10.68 -6.40
CA THR A 48 -11.73 -10.00 -7.47
C THR A 48 -10.80 -9.79 -8.66
N VAL A 49 -11.32 -9.91 -9.88
CA VAL A 49 -10.66 -9.38 -11.06
C VAL A 49 -10.99 -7.90 -11.13
N ASN A 50 -9.99 -7.03 -11.03
CA ASN A 50 -10.18 -5.61 -11.27
C ASN A 50 -10.45 -5.43 -12.77
N ASP A 51 -11.57 -4.79 -13.13
CA ASP A 51 -11.86 -4.39 -14.50
C ASP A 51 -12.21 -2.91 -14.52
N ILE A 52 -11.83 -2.21 -15.59
CA ILE A 52 -12.11 -0.80 -15.79
C ILE A 52 -12.86 -0.70 -17.12
N PRO A 53 -14.20 -0.83 -17.11
CA PRO A 53 -14.99 -1.08 -18.31
C PRO A 53 -14.96 0.06 -19.33
N TYR A 54 -14.48 1.24 -18.93
CA TYR A 54 -14.39 2.44 -19.76
C TYR A 54 -13.02 2.60 -20.44
N LEU A 55 -12.06 1.71 -20.16
CA LEU A 55 -10.76 1.70 -20.81
C LEU A 55 -10.63 0.52 -21.77
N PRO A 56 -9.90 0.68 -22.89
CA PRO A 56 -9.54 -0.44 -23.75
C PRO A 56 -8.90 -1.58 -22.96
N ARG A 57 -9.35 -2.82 -23.20
CA ARG A 57 -8.87 -4.02 -22.50
C ARG A 57 -7.35 -4.18 -22.56
N GLU A 58 -6.76 -3.78 -23.69
CA GLU A 58 -5.30 -3.71 -23.92
C GLU A 58 -4.59 -2.91 -22.80
N ILE A 59 -5.15 -1.75 -22.45
CA ILE A 59 -4.60 -0.81 -21.46
C ILE A 59 -4.82 -1.38 -20.05
N VAL A 60 -6.04 -1.85 -19.76
CA VAL A 60 -6.37 -2.50 -18.47
C VAL A 60 -5.45 -3.69 -18.20
N TYR A 61 -5.22 -4.53 -19.22
CA TYR A 61 -4.35 -5.69 -19.11
C TYR A 61 -2.90 -5.28 -18.80
N ARG A 62 -2.36 -4.25 -19.48
CA ARG A 62 -1.01 -3.73 -19.19
C ARG A 62 -0.87 -3.18 -17.77
N ILE A 63 -1.90 -2.49 -17.27
CA ILE A 63 -1.89 -1.95 -15.90
C ILE A 63 -1.91 -3.08 -14.86
N LEU A 64 -2.81 -4.05 -15.03
CA LEU A 64 -3.11 -5.04 -14.00
C LEU A 64 -2.20 -6.27 -14.05
N ASN A 65 -1.63 -6.60 -15.21
CA ASN A 65 -0.81 -7.79 -15.43
C ASN A 65 0.64 -7.47 -15.80
N ALA A 66 1.16 -6.30 -15.43
CA ALA A 66 2.58 -6.00 -15.55
C ALA A 66 3.43 -7.10 -14.85
N PRO A 67 4.50 -7.62 -15.49
CA PRO A 67 5.39 -8.65 -14.95
C PRO A 67 5.81 -8.44 -13.48
N LEU A 68 6.16 -9.51 -12.76
CA LEU A 68 6.61 -9.43 -11.36
C LEU A 68 7.92 -8.64 -11.19
N SER A 69 8.84 -8.73 -12.13
CA SER A 69 10.01 -7.83 -12.20
C SER A 69 9.59 -6.37 -12.40
N GLU A 70 8.42 -6.14 -12.99
CA GLU A 70 7.78 -4.83 -13.17
C GLU A 70 6.82 -4.44 -12.02
N ARG A 71 6.69 -5.24 -10.95
CA ARG A 71 6.04 -4.79 -9.69
C ARG A 71 6.93 -3.88 -8.83
N ARG A 72 8.15 -3.64 -9.30
CA ARG A 72 9.10 -2.61 -8.86
C ARG A 72 8.61 -1.16 -9.05
N PHE A 73 7.43 -1.00 -9.63
CA PHE A 73 6.93 0.21 -10.27
C PHE A 73 5.72 0.84 -9.54
N LEU A 74 5.51 0.49 -8.27
CA LEU A 74 4.28 0.77 -7.53
C LEU A 74 3.94 2.26 -7.39
N LEU A 75 4.90 3.20 -7.37
CA LEU A 75 4.52 4.61 -7.21
C LEU A 75 3.89 5.20 -8.48
N PHE A 76 4.55 4.96 -9.62
CA PHE A 76 4.17 5.55 -10.89
C PHE A 76 3.12 4.74 -11.63
N LEU A 77 3.13 3.40 -11.62
CA LEU A 77 2.05 2.61 -12.25
C LEU A 77 0.70 2.72 -11.54
N LEU A 78 0.72 2.83 -10.20
CA LEU A 78 -0.52 2.97 -9.44
C LEU A 78 -1.17 4.34 -9.62
N THR A 79 -0.42 5.29 -10.19
CA THR A 79 -0.79 6.69 -10.30
C THR A 79 -0.87 7.16 -11.75
N PHE A 80 -0.02 6.70 -12.65
CA PHE A 80 0.11 7.14 -14.04
C PHE A 80 0.40 5.96 -14.96
N LEU A 81 -0.04 6.06 -16.22
CA LEU A 81 0.27 5.04 -17.21
C LEU A 81 1.72 5.18 -17.71
N PRO A 82 2.50 4.09 -17.83
CA PRO A 82 3.83 4.17 -18.41
C PRO A 82 3.73 4.64 -19.85
N LYS A 83 4.61 5.56 -20.25
CA LYS A 83 4.62 6.19 -21.59
C LYS A 83 3.39 7.06 -21.88
N CYS A 84 2.49 7.23 -20.91
CA CYS A 84 1.33 8.10 -20.97
C CYS A 84 1.30 8.97 -19.70
N TYR A 85 2.42 9.64 -19.41
CA TYR A 85 2.51 10.71 -18.40
C TYR A 85 1.86 12.01 -18.88
N MET A 86 1.10 11.94 -19.97
CA MET A 86 0.17 12.99 -20.31
C MET A 86 -0.67 13.30 -19.08
N LYS A 87 -0.67 14.58 -18.70
CA LYS A 87 -1.44 15.14 -17.59
C LYS A 87 -2.95 15.06 -17.85
N SER A 88 -3.45 13.84 -17.97
CA SER A 88 -4.72 13.51 -18.60
C SER A 88 -5.34 12.28 -17.98
N LEU A 89 -4.53 11.29 -17.59
CA LEU A 89 -5.02 10.07 -16.96
C LEU A 89 -4.08 9.65 -15.83
N ALA A 90 -4.70 9.42 -14.68
CA ALA A 90 -4.06 8.93 -13.50
C ALA A 90 -5.01 7.99 -12.75
N PHE A 91 -4.46 7.02 -12.02
CA PHE A 91 -5.22 6.11 -11.18
C PHE A 91 -4.97 6.41 -9.71
N VAL A 92 -5.94 6.08 -8.87
CA VAL A 92 -5.80 6.19 -7.42
C VAL A 92 -6.34 4.90 -6.83
N GLY A 93 -5.55 4.25 -5.96
CA GLY A 93 -5.97 3.05 -5.26
C GLY A 93 -6.16 1.80 -6.12
N ILE A 94 -5.59 1.74 -7.33
CA ILE A 94 -5.79 0.60 -8.26
C ILE A 94 -5.22 -0.73 -7.74
N GLN A 95 -4.20 -0.66 -6.88
CA GLN A 95 -3.78 -1.77 -6.03
C GLN A 95 -3.73 -1.25 -4.60
N GLY A 96 -4.64 -1.75 -3.78
CA GLY A 96 -4.69 -1.37 -2.38
C GLY A 96 -3.58 -2.02 -1.59
N ILE A 97 -2.88 -1.23 -0.78
CA ILE A 97 -1.93 -1.75 0.20
C ILE A 97 -2.64 -1.76 1.57
N GLY A 98 -2.76 -2.96 2.14
CA GLY A 98 -3.86 -3.32 3.06
C GLY A 98 -4.01 -2.53 4.37
N GLU A 99 -2.99 -1.84 4.86
CA GLU A 99 -3.08 -1.12 6.15
C GLU A 99 -3.33 0.39 6.04
N SER A 100 -3.26 0.96 4.84
CA SER A 100 -3.22 2.41 4.68
C SER A 100 -3.94 2.93 3.45
N PHE A 101 -4.89 2.16 2.91
CA PHE A 101 -5.56 2.47 1.65
C PHE A 101 -6.12 3.91 1.55
N PRO A 102 -6.79 4.49 2.56
CA PRO A 102 -7.24 5.88 2.48
C PRO A 102 -6.08 6.88 2.37
N SER A 103 -4.99 6.64 3.11
CA SER A 103 -3.78 7.48 3.10
C SER A 103 -3.00 7.34 1.80
N GLN A 104 -2.98 6.14 1.24
CA GLN A 104 -2.46 5.88 -0.10
C GLN A 104 -3.24 6.69 -1.14
N CYS A 105 -4.57 6.61 -1.13
CA CYS A 105 -5.39 7.36 -2.07
C CYS A 105 -5.17 8.88 -1.93
N GLU A 106 -5.06 9.38 -0.70
CA GLU A 106 -4.81 10.79 -0.43
C GLU A 106 -3.45 11.26 -0.96
N LEU A 107 -2.37 10.53 -0.66
CA LEU A 107 -1.02 10.89 -1.09
C LEU A 107 -0.85 10.72 -2.60
N GLN A 108 -1.42 9.68 -3.21
CA GLN A 108 -1.45 9.52 -4.67
C GLN A 108 -2.19 10.68 -5.33
N SER A 109 -3.33 11.11 -4.78
CA SER A 109 -4.08 12.25 -5.30
C SER A 109 -3.26 13.54 -5.24
N ARG A 110 -2.52 13.76 -4.15
CA ARG A 110 -1.59 14.92 -4.03
C ARG A 110 -0.46 14.84 -5.03
N LEU A 111 0.16 13.66 -5.21
CA LEU A 111 1.19 13.43 -6.21
C LEU A 111 0.67 13.78 -7.61
N ILE A 112 -0.54 13.34 -7.97
CA ILE A 112 -1.19 13.65 -9.24
C ILE A 112 -1.32 15.15 -9.44
N ALA A 113 -1.92 15.84 -8.46
CA ALA A 113 -2.13 17.27 -8.53
C ALA A 113 -0.80 18.03 -8.65
N PHE A 114 0.23 17.63 -7.90
CA PHE A 114 1.54 18.27 -7.91
C PHE A 114 2.26 18.06 -9.24
N TYR A 115 2.18 16.85 -9.79
CA TYR A 115 2.74 16.54 -11.10
C TYR A 115 2.05 17.35 -12.20
N TRP A 116 0.71 17.35 -12.21
CA TRP A 116 -0.05 18.07 -13.23
C TRP A 116 0.17 19.58 -13.16
N ALA A 117 0.28 20.15 -11.96
CA ALA A 117 0.54 21.58 -11.76
C ALA A 117 2.02 21.97 -11.79
N ASN A 118 2.96 21.04 -12.00
CA ASN A 118 4.41 21.32 -12.03
C ASN A 118 4.93 22.06 -10.78
N VAL A 119 4.43 21.68 -9.61
CA VAL A 119 4.58 22.44 -8.35
C VAL A 119 6.04 22.49 -7.86
N ASN A 120 6.87 21.50 -8.19
CA ASN A 120 8.26 21.44 -7.73
C ASN A 120 9.23 20.97 -8.83
N ASP A 121 10.54 21.16 -8.57
CA ASP A 121 11.60 20.82 -9.52
C ASP A 121 11.65 19.34 -9.88
N VAL A 122 11.28 18.46 -8.94
CA VAL A 122 11.19 17.01 -9.19
C VAL A 122 10.15 16.72 -10.27
N MET A 123 8.96 17.31 -10.17
CA MET A 123 7.90 17.16 -11.18
C MET A 123 8.30 17.76 -12.53
N ASN A 124 8.88 18.96 -12.51
CA ASN A 124 9.37 19.62 -13.73
C ASN A 124 10.46 18.81 -14.44
N LYS A 125 11.30 18.10 -13.68
CA LYS A 125 12.35 17.24 -14.23
C LYS A 125 11.76 15.95 -14.79
N LEU A 126 10.87 15.30 -14.05
CA LEU A 126 10.19 14.07 -14.49
C LEU A 126 9.45 14.27 -15.81
N ASP A 127 8.77 15.41 -15.97
CA ASP A 127 8.04 15.79 -17.20
C ASP A 127 8.95 15.83 -18.45
N LYS A 128 10.26 16.01 -18.26
CA LYS A 128 11.25 16.12 -19.33
C LYS A 128 12.07 14.84 -19.54
N MET A 129 11.92 13.84 -18.68
CA MET A 129 12.66 12.57 -18.78
C MET A 129 12.04 11.64 -19.84
N THR A 130 12.89 10.87 -20.50
CA THR A 130 12.50 9.74 -21.35
C THR A 130 11.96 8.58 -20.51
N TYR A 131 11.33 7.60 -21.17
CA TYR A 131 10.79 6.42 -20.49
C TYR A 131 11.89 5.66 -19.72
N GLU A 132 13.01 5.40 -20.35
CA GLU A 132 14.13 4.66 -19.79
C GLU A 132 14.74 5.40 -18.59
N GLU A 133 14.83 6.73 -18.66
CA GLU A 133 15.31 7.56 -17.55
C GLU A 133 14.36 7.55 -16.35
N GLN A 134 13.05 7.60 -16.60
CA GLN A 134 12.07 7.53 -15.53
C GLN A 134 12.06 6.15 -14.88
N VAL A 135 12.12 5.07 -15.69
CA VAL A 135 12.25 3.70 -15.17
C VAL A 135 13.52 3.56 -14.33
N HIS A 136 14.66 4.05 -14.82
CA HIS A 136 15.92 4.00 -14.08
C HIS A 136 15.86 4.82 -12.78
N TRP A 137 15.23 6.00 -12.81
CA TRP A 137 15.03 6.82 -11.62
C TRP A 137 14.13 6.12 -10.60
N ILE A 138 13.03 5.52 -11.05
CA ILE A 138 12.12 4.71 -10.23
C ILE A 138 12.86 3.50 -9.64
N ASP A 139 13.66 2.79 -10.43
CA ASP A 139 14.45 1.65 -9.96
C ASP A 139 15.45 2.07 -8.88
N LYS A 140 16.18 3.17 -9.10
CA LYS A 140 17.10 3.72 -8.10
C LYS A 140 16.39 4.13 -6.81
N VAL A 141 15.20 4.68 -6.91
CA VAL A 141 14.44 5.23 -5.77
C VAL A 141 13.65 4.15 -5.02
N LEU A 142 13.14 3.13 -5.70
CA LEU A 142 12.20 2.13 -5.16
C LEU A 142 12.73 0.69 -5.16
N VAL A 143 13.76 0.35 -5.93
CA VAL A 143 14.16 -1.05 -6.17
C VAL A 143 15.51 -1.37 -5.58
N GLU A 144 16.46 -0.44 -5.65
CA GLU A 144 17.75 -0.60 -4.96
C GLU A 144 17.59 -0.67 -3.43
N MET A 145 16.42 -0.32 -2.91
CA MET A 145 15.98 -0.77 -1.60
C MET A 145 15.58 -2.25 -1.71
N ASP A 146 16.44 -3.14 -1.21
CA ASP A 146 16.38 -4.61 -1.34
C ASP A 146 15.13 -5.23 -0.67
N PHE A 147 13.94 -5.03 -1.25
CA PHE A 147 12.65 -5.38 -0.64
C PHE A 147 12.31 -6.87 -0.67
N PHE A 148 12.94 -7.64 -1.56
CA PHE A 148 12.45 -8.97 -1.92
C PHE A 148 13.19 -10.12 -1.26
N ARG A 149 14.28 -9.88 -0.53
CA ARG A 149 15.04 -10.97 0.10
C ARG A 149 14.53 -11.43 1.47
N GLY A 150 13.46 -10.83 2.04
CA GLY A 150 13.04 -11.26 3.37
C GLY A 150 11.71 -10.79 3.98
N PHE A 151 10.72 -10.27 3.25
CA PHE A 151 9.54 -9.68 3.90
C PHE A 151 8.20 -10.36 3.60
N ASN A 152 7.59 -10.88 4.68
CA ASN A 152 6.24 -11.45 4.73
C ASN A 152 5.14 -10.41 5.03
N GLU A 153 5.42 -9.11 5.02
CA GLU A 153 4.48 -8.09 5.52
C GLU A 153 4.14 -7.03 4.47
N ILE A 154 3.01 -7.22 3.74
CA ILE A 154 2.38 -6.23 2.84
C ILE A 154 2.20 -4.86 3.53
N ALA A 155 1.97 -4.88 4.85
CA ALA A 155 1.93 -3.72 5.75
C ALA A 155 3.17 -2.80 5.63
N PHE A 156 4.36 -3.40 5.60
CA PHE A 156 5.64 -2.67 5.58
C PHE A 156 5.89 -2.01 4.22
N THR A 157 5.53 -2.69 3.13
CA THR A 157 5.56 -2.14 1.77
C THR A 157 4.66 -0.92 1.63
N SER A 158 3.51 -0.90 2.32
CA SER A 158 2.56 0.22 2.30
C SER A 158 3.19 1.51 2.80
N LYS A 159 3.82 1.45 3.96
CA LYS A 159 4.42 2.60 4.63
C LYS A 159 5.50 3.24 3.76
N ILE A 160 6.39 2.42 3.22
CA ILE A 160 7.54 2.92 2.46
C ILE A 160 7.08 3.66 1.21
N ILE A 161 6.07 3.14 0.53
CA ILE A 161 5.47 3.81 -0.62
C ILE A 161 4.88 5.17 -0.22
N LEU A 162 4.19 5.26 0.92
CA LEU A 162 3.65 6.53 1.41
C LEU A 162 4.76 7.53 1.78
N ASP A 163 5.78 7.08 2.51
CA ASP A 163 6.91 7.91 2.90
C ASP A 163 7.66 8.44 1.66
N GLU A 164 7.76 7.63 0.61
CA GLU A 164 8.40 8.03 -0.65
C GLU A 164 7.55 9.01 -1.46
N ILE A 165 6.24 8.78 -1.59
CA ILE A 165 5.33 9.78 -2.19
C ILE A 165 5.47 11.11 -1.43
N ALA A 166 5.41 11.05 -0.10
CA ALA A 166 5.50 12.22 0.75
C ALA A 166 6.84 12.95 0.59
N ARG A 167 7.95 12.22 0.43
CA ARG A 167 9.27 12.80 0.15
C ARG A 167 9.29 13.50 -1.20
N ILE A 168 8.76 12.87 -2.25
CA ILE A 168 8.70 13.42 -3.61
C ILE A 168 7.90 14.72 -3.68
N ILE A 169 6.78 14.81 -2.96
CA ILE A 169 5.95 16.02 -2.91
C ILE A 169 6.40 17.01 -1.82
N GLY A 170 7.46 16.70 -1.06
CA GLY A 170 8.05 17.60 -0.07
C GLY A 170 7.22 17.81 1.19
N VAL A 171 6.51 16.77 1.65
CA VAL A 171 5.59 16.85 2.81
C VAL A 171 6.00 15.91 3.95
N THR A 172 7.17 15.27 3.84
CA THR A 172 7.79 14.49 4.91
C THR A 172 8.57 15.43 5.83
N PRO A 173 8.17 15.60 7.11
CA PRO A 173 8.99 16.35 8.07
C PRO A 173 10.30 15.62 8.34
N ASP A 174 11.39 16.37 8.50
CA ASP A 174 12.63 15.84 9.05
C ASP A 174 12.48 15.61 10.56
N PHE A 175 11.84 14.49 10.93
CA PHE A 175 11.56 14.18 12.34
C PHE A 175 12.82 14.04 13.21
N ALA A 176 14.00 13.82 12.63
CA ALA A 176 15.25 13.81 13.39
C ALA A 176 15.58 15.20 13.96
N ASN A 177 15.31 16.25 13.17
CA ASN A 177 15.58 17.64 13.52
C ASN A 177 14.31 18.51 13.64
N PHE A 178 13.13 17.89 13.80
CA PHE A 178 11.87 18.63 13.85
C PHE A 178 11.67 19.26 15.23
N GLU A 179 12.22 20.47 15.40
CA GLU A 179 12.18 21.27 16.63
C GLU A 179 10.83 21.32 17.36
N PRO A 180 9.67 21.39 16.67
CA PRO A 180 8.37 21.39 17.35
C PRO A 180 8.09 20.15 18.20
N ILE A 181 8.70 19.00 17.90
CA ILE A 181 8.57 17.79 18.72
C ILE A 181 9.68 17.80 19.76
N LYS A 182 9.32 17.98 21.04
CA LYS A 182 10.26 17.92 22.17
C LYS A 182 10.34 16.55 22.85
N ASP A 183 9.33 15.71 22.66
CA ASP A 183 9.23 14.40 23.30
C ASP A 183 9.94 13.32 22.46
N ASP A 184 10.95 12.67 23.05
CA ASP A 184 11.75 11.63 22.38
C ASP A 184 10.96 10.37 22.05
N VAL A 185 9.96 10.01 22.88
CA VAL A 185 9.08 8.88 22.57
C VAL A 185 8.27 9.22 21.33
N VAL A 186 7.65 10.41 21.29
CA VAL A 186 6.90 10.83 20.11
C VAL A 186 7.78 10.88 18.87
N ARG A 187 8.99 11.45 18.98
CA ARG A 187 9.97 11.49 17.90
C ARG A 187 10.30 10.10 17.36
N GLN A 188 10.62 9.16 18.25
CA GLN A 188 10.93 7.78 17.88
C GLN A 188 9.74 7.07 17.21
N PHE A 189 8.52 7.30 17.67
CA PHE A 189 7.32 6.72 17.07
C PHE A 189 7.05 7.28 15.67
N LEU A 190 7.24 8.57 15.44
CA LEU A 190 7.03 9.18 14.13
C LEU A 190 8.12 8.77 13.12
N ILE A 191 9.39 8.69 13.56
CA ILE A 191 10.51 8.16 12.76
C ILE A 191 10.28 6.69 12.40
N LYS A 192 10.00 5.84 13.39
CA LYS A 192 9.78 4.39 13.17
C LYS A 192 8.46 4.13 12.43
N SER A 193 7.53 5.09 12.47
CA SER A 193 6.17 5.03 11.92
C SER A 193 5.44 3.71 12.16
N LYS A 194 5.55 3.21 13.40
CA LYS A 194 4.73 2.08 13.88
C LYS A 194 4.03 2.49 15.18
N PRO A 195 2.69 2.64 15.18
CA PRO A 195 1.78 2.51 14.03
C PRO A 195 1.96 3.63 13.00
N LEU A 196 1.42 3.45 11.78
CA LEU A 196 1.40 4.50 10.75
C LEU A 196 0.51 5.66 11.21
N TYR A 197 1.01 6.89 11.09
CA TYR A 197 0.26 8.12 11.35
C TYR A 197 0.20 8.96 10.07
N PRO A 198 -0.83 8.79 9.23
CA PRO A 198 -0.97 9.53 7.98
C PRO A 198 -0.99 11.05 8.15
N GLU A 199 -1.50 11.52 9.29
CA GLU A 199 -1.54 12.92 9.69
C GLU A 199 -0.15 13.57 9.67
N LYS A 200 0.91 12.78 9.86
CA LYS A 200 2.29 13.26 9.85
C LYS A 200 2.67 13.93 8.51
N PHE A 201 2.03 13.54 7.41
CA PHE A 201 2.24 14.10 6.06
C PHE A 201 1.51 15.43 5.80
N ARG A 202 0.88 15.98 6.84
CA ARG A 202 0.22 17.29 6.87
C ARG A 202 0.84 18.22 7.90
N LEU A 203 1.98 17.86 8.50
CA LEU A 203 2.69 18.73 9.45
C LEU A 203 3.51 19.81 8.74
N VAL A 204 3.99 19.54 7.53
CA VAL A 204 4.84 20.44 6.75
C VAL A 204 4.47 20.42 5.27
N GLY A 205 5.04 21.36 4.52
CA GLY A 205 4.85 21.44 3.07
C GLY A 205 3.49 22.02 2.67
N PRO A 206 3.10 21.90 1.40
CA PRO A 206 1.86 22.50 0.93
C PRO A 206 0.63 21.81 1.54
N ASN A 207 -0.35 22.62 1.92
CA ASN A 207 -1.55 22.22 2.65
C ASN A 207 -1.26 21.59 4.03
N ALA A 208 -0.21 22.07 4.71
CA ALA A 208 0.04 21.77 6.11
C ALA A 208 -1.09 22.27 7.00
N GLN A 209 -1.35 21.55 8.10
CA GLN A 209 -2.40 21.87 9.07
C GLN A 209 -1.75 22.40 10.37
N PRO A 210 -1.88 23.69 10.69
CA PRO A 210 -1.12 24.35 11.77
C PRO A 210 -1.28 23.74 13.16
N ASN A 211 -2.42 23.10 13.47
CA ASN A 211 -2.75 22.59 14.80
C ASN A 211 -2.70 21.06 14.89
N LEU A 212 -2.18 20.38 13.86
CA LEU A 212 -2.20 18.93 13.80
C LEU A 212 -1.17 18.28 14.72
N LEU A 213 -0.07 19.00 15.00
CA LEU A 213 1.03 18.49 15.79
C LEU A 213 0.58 18.11 17.21
N ASP A 214 -0.11 19.00 17.91
CA ASP A 214 -0.56 18.76 19.29
C ASP A 214 -1.48 17.53 19.37
N SER A 215 -2.43 17.42 18.44
CA SER A 215 -3.33 16.25 18.36
C SER A 215 -2.57 14.96 18.08
N LEU A 216 -1.56 15.00 17.20
CA LEU A 216 -0.77 13.83 16.86
C LEU A 216 0.11 13.40 18.04
N GLN A 217 0.74 14.34 18.74
CA GLN A 217 1.54 14.04 19.93
C GLN A 217 0.69 13.38 21.02
N GLN A 218 -0.50 13.92 21.30
CA GLN A 218 -1.44 13.31 22.25
C GLN A 218 -1.87 11.90 21.84
N LYS A 219 -2.13 11.67 20.55
CA LYS A 219 -2.49 10.35 20.01
C LYS A 219 -1.37 9.34 20.21
N VAL A 220 -0.12 9.72 19.94
CA VAL A 220 1.06 8.86 20.13
C VAL A 220 1.24 8.51 21.61
N LEU A 221 1.17 9.50 22.50
CA LEU A 221 1.29 9.30 23.95
C LEU A 221 0.16 8.43 24.51
N GLY A 222 -1.08 8.63 24.06
CA GLY A 222 -2.23 7.81 24.47
C GLY A 222 -2.11 6.33 24.07
N VAL A 223 -1.48 6.03 22.93
CA VAL A 223 -1.18 4.66 22.50
C VAL A 223 -0.07 4.04 23.37
N HIS A 224 0.95 4.83 23.75
CA HIS A 224 2.04 4.37 24.59
C HIS A 224 1.56 4.00 26.00
N LEU A 225 0.75 4.86 26.63
CA LEU A 225 0.22 4.62 27.98
C LEU A 225 -0.64 3.35 28.05
N ARG A 226 -1.43 3.04 27.01
CA ARG A 226 -2.25 1.82 26.96
C ARG A 226 -1.44 0.53 26.83
N LYS A 227 -0.21 0.59 26.29
CA LYS A 227 0.70 -0.57 26.23
C LYS A 227 1.48 -0.78 27.53
N GLY A 228 1.63 0.27 28.35
CA GLY A 228 2.27 0.17 29.66
C GLY A 228 1.34 -0.35 30.77
N SER A 229 0.02 -0.34 30.55
CA SER A 229 -1.00 -0.77 31.52
C SER A 229 -1.48 -2.21 31.36
N SER A 230 -0.84 -3.01 30.49
CA SER A 230 -1.15 -4.42 30.25
C SER A 230 -0.11 -5.36 30.86
N THR A 231 0.22 -5.12 32.14
CA THR A 231 0.94 -6.06 33.01
C THR A 231 -0.04 -6.71 33.96
#